data_AF-A0A352GQ83-F1
#
_entry.id   AF-A0A352GQ83-F1
#
_cell.length_a   1.000
_cell.length_b   1.000
_cell.length_c   1.000
_cell.angle_alpha   90.00
_cell.angle_beta   90.00
_cell.angle_gamma   90.00
#
_symmetry.space_group_name_H-M   'P 1'
#
loop_
_entity.id
_entity.type
_entity.pdbx_description
1 polymer ?
#
loop_
_entity_poly.entity_id
_entity_poly.type
_entity_poly.pdbx_seq_one_letter_code
_entity_poly.pdbx_strand_id
1 'polypeptide(L)'
;MSDLFQHAQDKKQPDKAPPKAAVAKPAKASQPSGDGDYTAKDIEVLEGLEPVRRRPGMYIGGTDERALHHLAAEIIDNSMDEAVAGHAGRIEVALGEDGSLTVRDNGRGIPIDPHPKFKDKSALEVIMTTLHSGGKFSGKNYE
;
A
#
# COMPACT_ATOMS: atom_id res chain seq x y z
N MET A 1 -2.91 67.34 -6.97
CA MET A 1 -1.81 68.26 -6.62
C MET A 1 -2.19 68.94 -5.31
N SER A 2 -1.84 68.32 -4.18
CA SER A 2 -1.51 68.95 -2.88
C SER A 2 -1.52 67.89 -1.79
N ASP A 3 -0.53 68.03 -0.90
CA ASP A 3 -0.05 67.11 0.12
C ASP A 3 -1.08 66.63 1.14
N LEU A 4 -0.90 65.38 1.58
CA LEU A 4 -1.37 64.91 2.88
C LEU A 4 -0.38 63.89 3.49
N PHE A 5 0.91 64.22 3.48
CA PHE A 5 1.91 63.58 4.33
C PHE A 5 2.17 64.46 5.55
N GLN A 6 1.56 64.13 6.68
CA GLN A 6 2.05 64.59 7.98
C GLN A 6 1.66 63.59 9.08
N HIS A 7 2.70 62.95 9.63
CA HIS A 7 2.82 62.45 11.00
C HIS A 7 1.91 61.31 11.48
N ALA A 8 2.52 60.15 11.73
CA ALA A 8 2.52 59.53 13.07
C ALA A 8 3.62 58.47 13.15
N GLN A 9 4.63 58.72 13.99
CA GLN A 9 5.52 57.70 14.50
C GLN A 9 4.83 57.04 15.70
N ASP A 10 4.33 55.83 15.55
CA ASP A 10 3.92 55.00 16.70
C ASP A 10 4.98 53.96 17.00
N LYS A 11 5.63 54.13 18.15
CA LYS A 11 6.58 53.19 18.74
C LYS A 11 5.82 51.92 19.13
N LYS A 12 6.04 50.81 18.42
CA LYS A 12 5.61 49.48 18.87
C LYS A 12 6.36 49.12 20.16
N GLN A 13 5.62 49.05 21.26
CA GLN A 13 6.04 48.45 22.52
C GLN A 13 6.02 46.92 22.36
N PRO A 14 7.00 46.16 22.87
CA PRO A 14 7.00 44.71 22.71
C PRO A 14 5.88 44.06 23.54
N ASP A 15 5.07 43.23 22.89
CA ASP A 15 3.98 42.47 23.51
C ASP A 15 4.51 41.56 24.62
N LYS A 16 3.87 41.62 25.80
CA LYS A 16 4.10 40.70 26.91
C LYS A 16 3.61 39.31 26.51
N ALA A 17 4.47 38.30 26.67
CA ALA A 17 4.10 36.91 26.45
C ALA A 17 2.90 36.49 27.35
N PRO A 18 1.95 35.69 26.83
CA PRO A 18 0.82 35.23 27.62
C PRO A 18 1.27 34.27 28.74
N PRO A 19 0.58 34.23 29.89
CA PRO A 19 0.96 33.39 31.02
C PRO A 19 0.82 31.91 30.66
N LYS A 20 1.82 31.09 31.02
CA LYS A 20 1.80 29.63 30.88
C LYS A 20 0.61 29.06 31.65
N ALA A 21 -0.37 28.49 30.94
CA ALA A 21 -1.44 27.73 31.55
C ALA A 21 -0.87 26.48 32.25
N ALA A 22 -1.23 26.29 33.52
CA ALA A 22 -0.88 25.10 34.28
C ALA A 22 -1.64 23.89 33.70
N VAL A 23 -0.91 22.83 33.36
CA VAL A 23 -1.47 21.58 32.85
C VAL A 23 -2.20 20.86 33.99
N ALA A 24 -3.53 20.71 33.87
CA ALA A 24 -4.32 19.92 34.81
C ALA A 24 -3.98 18.44 34.71
N LYS A 25 -3.92 17.74 35.86
CA LYS A 25 -3.71 16.27 35.93
C LYS A 25 -4.88 15.54 35.23
N PRO A 26 -4.63 14.46 34.47
CA PRO A 26 -5.70 13.76 33.78
C PRO A 26 -6.60 13.05 34.80
N ALA A 27 -7.92 13.23 34.63
CA ALA A 27 -8.94 12.51 35.38
C ALA A 27 -8.90 11.02 35.03
N LYS A 28 -9.04 10.16 36.04
CA LYS A 28 -9.01 8.70 35.92
C LYS A 28 -10.22 8.24 35.09
N ALA A 29 -9.97 7.74 33.87
CA ALA A 29 -11.02 7.21 33.02
C ALA A 29 -11.69 6.00 33.68
N SER A 30 -13.01 6.01 33.78
CA SER A 30 -13.84 4.89 34.21
C SER A 30 -13.73 3.76 33.19
N GLN A 31 -13.29 2.58 33.62
CA GLN A 31 -13.21 1.40 32.76
C GLN A 31 -14.61 0.83 32.50
N PRO A 32 -14.92 0.40 31.26
CA PRO A 32 -16.14 -0.34 30.99
C PRO A 32 -16.03 -1.74 31.59
N SER A 33 -16.97 -2.10 32.46
CA SER A 33 -17.15 -3.44 33.00
C SER A 33 -17.85 -4.32 31.95
N GLY A 34 -17.08 -5.12 31.23
CA GLY A 34 -17.58 -6.21 30.39
C GLY A 34 -16.97 -7.53 30.85
N ASP A 35 -17.81 -8.52 31.16
CA ASP A 35 -17.41 -9.87 31.59
C ASP A 35 -16.81 -10.68 30.43
N GLY A 36 -15.58 -10.34 30.07
CA GLY A 36 -14.74 -11.05 29.12
C GLY A 36 -13.41 -10.32 29.04
N ASP A 37 -12.39 -10.81 29.75
CA ASP A 37 -11.05 -10.24 29.71
C ASP A 37 -10.51 -10.32 28.27
N TYR A 38 -10.53 -9.19 27.55
CA TYR A 38 -9.82 -9.04 26.28
C TYR A 38 -8.32 -8.96 26.57
N THR A 39 -7.59 -10.00 26.18
CA THR A 39 -6.16 -10.15 26.46
C THR A 39 -5.35 -10.23 25.18
N ALA A 40 -4.02 -10.25 25.32
CA ALA A 40 -3.11 -10.45 24.19
C ALA A 40 -3.38 -11.74 23.38
N LYS A 41 -4.06 -12.73 23.98
CA LYS A 41 -4.41 -14.00 23.31
C LYS A 41 -5.52 -13.85 22.28
N ASP A 42 -6.32 -12.79 22.37
CA ASP A 42 -7.43 -12.51 21.45
C ASP A 42 -6.97 -11.75 20.20
N ILE A 43 -5.68 -11.39 20.12
CA ILE A 43 -5.06 -10.79 18.96
C ILE A 43 -4.63 -11.89 17.98
N GLU A 44 -5.31 -11.96 16.83
CA GLU A 44 -4.96 -12.86 15.75
C GLU A 44 -3.96 -12.19 14.79
N VAL A 45 -2.91 -12.93 14.43
CA VAL A 45 -1.96 -12.54 13.38
C VAL A 45 -2.20 -13.47 12.19
N LEU A 46 -2.57 -12.89 11.06
CA LEU A 46 -2.78 -13.61 9.81
C LEU A 46 -1.47 -13.65 9.01
N GLU A 47 -1.03 -14.85 8.62
CA GLU A 47 0.26 -15.05 7.96
C GLU A 47 0.13 -15.26 6.44
N GLY A 48 1.21 -14.99 5.71
CA GLY A 48 1.27 -15.20 4.26
C GLY A 48 0.15 -14.48 3.50
N LEU A 49 -0.70 -15.26 2.83
CA LEU A 49 -1.83 -14.76 2.02
C LEU A 49 -3.18 -14.84 2.74
N GLU A 50 -3.23 -15.25 4.00
CA GLU A 50 -4.47 -15.27 4.77
C GLU A 50 -5.17 -13.92 4.87
N PRO A 51 -4.47 -12.77 5.07
CA PRO A 51 -5.11 -11.46 5.08
C PRO A 51 -5.89 -11.18 3.79
N VAL A 52 -5.34 -11.56 2.64
CA VAL A 52 -5.97 -11.37 1.31
C VAL A 52 -7.26 -12.17 1.21
N ARG A 53 -7.23 -13.44 1.62
CA ARG A 53 -8.41 -14.32 1.58
C ARG A 53 -9.48 -13.91 2.57
N ARG A 54 -9.10 -13.43 3.76
CA ARG A 54 -10.05 -12.97 4.80
C ARG A 54 -10.67 -11.62 4.46
N ARG A 55 -9.94 -10.75 3.76
CA ARG A 55 -10.37 -9.37 3.47
C ARG A 55 -10.08 -8.99 2.02
N PRO A 56 -10.65 -9.71 1.02
CA PRO A 56 -10.34 -9.48 -0.40
C PRO A 56 -10.66 -8.06 -0.86
N GLY A 57 -11.69 -7.42 -0.29
CA GLY A 57 -12.06 -6.04 -0.63
C GLY A 57 -10.95 -5.01 -0.40
N MET A 58 -10.02 -5.27 0.52
CA MET A 58 -8.87 -4.39 0.75
C MET A 58 -7.80 -4.48 -0.34
N TYR A 59 -7.76 -5.59 -1.08
CA TYR A 59 -6.72 -5.88 -2.07
C TYR A 59 -7.22 -5.79 -3.50
N ILE A 60 -8.41 -6.32 -3.79
CA ILE A 60 -8.97 -6.41 -5.14
C ILE A 60 -10.30 -5.65 -5.30
N GLY A 61 -10.65 -4.81 -4.32
CA GLY A 61 -11.82 -3.93 -4.38
C GLY A 61 -13.18 -4.60 -4.15
N GLY A 62 -13.24 -5.93 -4.01
CA GLY A 62 -14.47 -6.65 -3.71
C GLY A 62 -14.39 -8.14 -4.01
N THR A 63 -15.54 -8.76 -4.26
CA THR A 63 -15.68 -10.14 -4.75
C THR A 63 -16.78 -10.25 -5.81
N ASP A 64 -17.09 -9.13 -6.47
CA ASP A 64 -18.05 -9.05 -7.57
C ASP A 64 -17.35 -9.21 -8.92
N GLU A 65 -18.09 -9.03 -10.01
CA GLU A 65 -17.56 -9.12 -11.36
C GLU A 65 -16.43 -8.11 -11.63
N ARG A 66 -16.46 -6.93 -11.01
CA ARG A 66 -15.41 -5.93 -11.18
C ARG A 66 -14.10 -6.40 -10.54
N ALA A 67 -14.19 -7.01 -9.35
CA ALA A 67 -13.03 -7.61 -8.69
C ALA A 67 -12.43 -8.77 -9.51
N LEU A 68 -13.27 -9.57 -10.20
CA LEU A 68 -12.78 -10.61 -11.11
C LEU A 68 -11.98 -10.02 -12.28
N HIS A 69 -12.48 -8.95 -12.92
CA HIS A 69 -11.74 -8.26 -13.97
C HIS A 69 -10.47 -7.59 -13.45
N HIS A 70 -10.48 -7.11 -12.21
CA HIS A 70 -9.30 -6.54 -11.56
C HIS A 70 -8.17 -7.58 -11.42
N LEU A 71 -8.50 -8.82 -11.03
CA LEU A 71 -7.52 -9.92 -11.00
C LEU A 71 -6.89 -10.17 -12.38
N ALA A 72 -7.69 -10.11 -13.45
CA ALA A 72 -7.17 -10.26 -14.81
C ALA A 72 -6.26 -9.08 -15.20
N ALA A 73 -6.68 -7.85 -14.87
CA ALA A 73 -5.91 -6.64 -15.13
C ALA A 73 -4.53 -6.69 -14.46
N GLU A 74 -4.44 -7.11 -13.20
CA GLU A 74 -3.16 -7.23 -12.47
C GLU A 74 -2.14 -8.14 -13.17
N ILE A 75 -2.57 -9.23 -13.80
CA ILE A 75 -1.67 -10.11 -14.55
C ILE A 75 -1.28 -9.47 -15.89
N ILE A 76 -2.23 -8.87 -16.60
CA ILE A 76 -1.99 -8.19 -17.87
C ILE A 76 -1.03 -7.01 -17.69
N ASP A 77 -1.18 -6.24 -16.61
CA ASP A 77 -0.34 -5.07 -16.30
C ASP A 77 1.12 -5.49 -16.06
N ASN A 78 1.34 -6.64 -15.40
CA ASN A 78 2.70 -7.18 -15.26
C ASN A 78 3.33 -7.56 -16.61
N SER A 79 2.56 -8.13 -17.54
CA SER A 79 3.03 -8.37 -18.92
C SER A 79 3.23 -7.07 -19.70
N MET A 80 2.38 -6.06 -19.48
CA MET A 80 2.52 -4.73 -20.11
C MET A 80 3.79 -4.02 -19.65
N ASP A 81 4.19 -4.16 -18.39
CA ASP A 81 5.43 -3.58 -17.89
C ASP A 81 6.68 -4.15 -18.59
N GLU A 82 6.66 -5.44 -18.97
CA GLU A 82 7.72 -6.01 -19.82
C GLU A 82 7.69 -5.44 -21.24
N ALA A 83 6.51 -5.13 -21.78
CA ALA A 83 6.37 -4.51 -23.09
C ALA A 83 6.85 -3.05 -23.10
N VAL A 84 6.49 -2.28 -22.07
CA VAL A 84 6.93 -0.88 -21.87
C VAL A 84 8.45 -0.81 -21.70
N ALA A 85 9.04 -1.75 -20.98
CA ALA A 85 10.50 -1.88 -20.86
C ALA A 85 11.19 -2.41 -22.14
N GLY A 86 10.45 -2.67 -23.22
CA GLY A 86 10.98 -3.12 -24.52
C GLY A 86 11.41 -4.58 -24.56
N HIS A 87 11.01 -5.39 -23.57
CA HIS A 87 11.37 -6.80 -23.49
C HIS A 87 10.31 -7.74 -24.06
N ALA A 88 9.02 -7.35 -24.04
CA ALA A 88 7.94 -8.09 -24.68
C ALA A 88 7.43 -7.36 -25.92
N GLY A 89 7.12 -8.12 -26.97
CA GLY A 89 6.49 -7.63 -28.19
C GLY A 89 5.12 -8.26 -28.47
N ARG A 90 4.74 -9.27 -27.70
CA ARG A 90 3.48 -10.00 -27.85
C ARG A 90 2.94 -10.38 -26.48
N ILE A 91 1.67 -10.07 -26.27
CA ILE A 91 0.88 -10.52 -25.13
C ILE A 91 -0.36 -11.21 -25.69
N GLU A 92 -0.62 -12.44 -25.24
CA GLU A 92 -1.79 -13.24 -25.58
C GLU A 92 -2.67 -13.37 -24.34
N VAL A 93 -3.97 -13.12 -24.50
CA VAL A 93 -4.97 -13.34 -23.45
C VAL A 93 -6.00 -14.34 -23.97
N ALA A 94 -6.24 -15.40 -23.21
CA ALA A 94 -7.18 -16.45 -23.54
C ALA A 94 -8.12 -16.72 -22.36
N LEU A 95 -9.42 -16.80 -22.64
CA LEU A 95 -10.44 -17.25 -21.68
C LEU A 95 -10.81 -18.71 -22.02
N GLY A 96 -10.56 -19.61 -21.07
CA GLY A 96 -10.91 -21.02 -21.16
C GLY A 96 -12.41 -21.24 -20.95
N GLU A 97 -12.92 -22.34 -21.50
CA GLU A 97 -14.33 -22.75 -21.33
C GLU A 97 -14.67 -23.09 -19.87
N ASP A 98 -13.66 -23.37 -19.04
CA ASP A 98 -13.77 -23.61 -17.60
C ASP A 98 -13.82 -22.31 -16.77
N GLY A 99 -13.76 -21.15 -17.43
CA GLY A 99 -13.70 -19.85 -16.77
C GLY A 99 -12.30 -19.43 -16.33
N SER A 100 -11.25 -20.18 -16.67
CA SER A 100 -9.87 -19.74 -16.45
C SER A 100 -9.47 -18.63 -17.41
N LEU A 101 -8.63 -17.70 -16.95
CA LEU A 101 -8.00 -16.69 -17.80
C LEU A 101 -6.49 -16.91 -17.80
N THR A 102 -5.92 -17.05 -19.00
CA THR A 102 -4.48 -17.23 -19.22
C THR A 102 -3.92 -16.00 -19.92
N VAL A 103 -2.86 -15.43 -19.33
CA VAL A 103 -2.04 -14.38 -19.95
C VAL A 103 -0.67 -14.96 -20.28
N ARG A 104 -0.20 -14.78 -21.51
CA ARG A 104 1.13 -15.21 -21.95
C ARG A 104 1.84 -14.03 -22.59
N ASP A 105 3.06 -13.76 -22.15
CA ASP A 105 3.95 -12.80 -22.81
C ASP A 105 5.26 -13.47 -23.23
N ASN A 106 6.04 -12.76 -24.02
CA ASN A 106 7.39 -13.15 -24.42
C ASN A 106 8.45 -12.22 -23.81
N GLY A 107 8.20 -11.68 -22.61
CA GLY A 107 9.14 -10.84 -21.87
C GLY A 107 10.32 -11.64 -21.30
N ARG A 108 11.02 -11.05 -20.34
CA ARG A 108 12.20 -11.70 -19.69
C ARG A 108 11.83 -12.95 -18.91
N GLY A 109 10.58 -13.02 -18.43
CA GLY A 109 10.09 -14.04 -17.51
C GLY A 109 10.39 -13.71 -16.05
N ILE A 110 9.61 -14.32 -15.16
CA ILE A 110 9.81 -14.20 -13.71
C ILE A 110 11.08 -14.95 -13.32
N PRO A 111 12.01 -14.35 -12.54
CA PRO A 111 13.18 -15.06 -12.03
C PRO A 111 12.80 -16.31 -11.22
N ILE A 112 13.44 -17.44 -11.51
CA ILE A 112 13.19 -18.74 -10.85
C ILE A 112 14.33 -19.20 -9.94
N ASP A 113 15.44 -18.45 -9.91
CA ASP A 113 16.58 -18.76 -9.06
C ASP A 113 16.24 -18.63 -7.56
N PRO A 114 16.97 -19.32 -6.66
CA PRO A 114 16.81 -19.17 -5.22
C PRO A 114 16.92 -17.72 -4.76
N HIS A 115 16.00 -17.28 -3.88
CA HIS A 115 15.98 -15.91 -3.41
C HIS A 115 17.06 -15.69 -2.32
N PRO A 116 17.89 -14.63 -2.37
CA PRO A 116 19.02 -14.44 -1.46
C PRO A 116 18.65 -14.42 0.03
N LYS A 117 17.46 -13.89 0.35
CA LYS A 117 16.91 -13.83 1.72
C LYS A 117 16.12 -15.09 2.12
N PHE A 118 15.61 -15.84 1.16
CA PHE A 118 14.79 -17.04 1.39
C PHE A 118 15.44 -18.20 0.64
N LYS A 119 16.51 -18.74 1.23
CA LYS A 119 17.42 -19.67 0.54
C LYS A 119 16.73 -20.95 0.05
N ASP A 120 15.66 -21.35 0.72
CA ASP A 120 14.89 -22.56 0.41
C ASP A 120 13.74 -22.29 -0.58
N LYS A 121 13.62 -21.06 -1.10
CA LYS A 121 12.54 -20.64 -2.01
C LYS A 121 13.10 -20.00 -3.28
N SER A 122 12.45 -20.25 -4.42
CA SER A 122 12.73 -19.49 -5.65
C SER A 122 12.20 -18.07 -5.55
N ALA A 123 12.75 -17.14 -6.33
CA ALA A 123 12.19 -15.80 -6.47
C ALA A 123 10.72 -15.85 -6.94
N LEU A 124 10.36 -16.77 -7.84
CA LEU A 124 8.98 -17.05 -8.25
C LEU A 124 8.08 -17.38 -7.05
N GLU A 125 8.50 -18.30 -6.17
CA GLU A 125 7.70 -18.64 -4.99
C GLU A 125 7.56 -17.45 -4.05
N VAL A 126 8.64 -16.70 -3.82
CA VAL A 126 8.62 -15.52 -2.94
C VAL A 126 7.60 -14.51 -3.43
N ILE A 127 7.62 -14.14 -4.72
CA ILE A 127 6.67 -13.15 -5.25
C ILE A 127 5.21 -13.63 -5.23
N MET A 128 4.97 -14.92 -5.41
CA MET A 128 3.62 -15.49 -5.42
C MET A 128 3.06 -15.71 -4.02
N THR A 129 3.89 -15.77 -2.98
CA THR A 129 3.47 -16.17 -1.62
C THR A 129 3.70 -15.11 -0.55
N THR A 130 4.39 -14.01 -0.88
CA THR A 130 4.77 -12.97 0.08
C THR A 130 4.30 -11.61 -0.40
N LEU A 131 3.40 -10.98 0.35
CA LEU A 131 2.97 -9.60 0.08
C LEU A 131 4.15 -8.63 0.13
N HIS A 132 4.04 -7.54 -0.63
CA HIS A 132 5.07 -6.49 -0.69
C HIS A 132 6.46 -7.00 -1.11
N SER A 133 6.49 -7.95 -2.04
CA SER A 133 7.70 -8.44 -2.68
C SER A 133 7.61 -8.24 -4.19
N GLY A 134 8.74 -7.94 -4.85
CA GLY A 134 8.77 -7.59 -6.27
C GLY A 134 9.99 -6.78 -6.68
N GLY A 135 10.23 -6.69 -8.00
CA GLY A 135 11.37 -5.98 -8.58
C GLY A 135 11.14 -4.48 -8.83
N LYS A 136 9.93 -3.96 -8.59
CA LYS A 136 9.49 -2.60 -8.95
C LYS A 136 9.74 -1.54 -7.86
N PHE A 137 10.41 -1.89 -6.75
CA PHE A 137 10.65 -0.96 -5.64
C PHE A 137 11.86 -0.03 -5.82
N SER A 138 12.81 -0.44 -6.65
CA SER A 138 13.92 0.40 -7.09
C SER A 138 13.74 0.59 -8.59
N GLY A 139 13.73 1.83 -9.09
CA GLY A 139 13.57 2.15 -10.53
C GLY A 139 14.70 1.66 -11.45
N LYS A 140 15.40 0.59 -11.08
CA LYS A 140 16.51 -0.01 -11.82
C LYS A 140 16.07 -1.09 -12.82
N ASN A 141 14.85 -1.62 -12.66
CA ASN A 141 14.39 -2.80 -13.41
C ASN A 141 13.34 -2.48 -14.48
N TYR A 142 12.76 -1.28 -14.43
CA TYR A 142 11.72 -0.76 -15.32
C TYR A 142 11.98 0.76 -15.46
N GLU A 143 12.60 1.16 -16.56
CA GLU A 143 12.77 2.55 -17.02
C GLU A 143 12.26 2.66 -18.45
#